data_AF-A0A2P4XM07-F1
#
_entry.id   AF-A0A2P4XM07-F1
#
_cell.length_a   1.000
_cell.length_b   1.000
_cell.length_c   1.000
_cell.angle_alpha   90.00
_cell.angle_beta   90.00
_cell.angle_gamma   90.00
#
_symmetry.space_group_name_H-M   'P 1'
#
loop_
_entity.id
_entity.type
_entity.pdbx_description
1 polymer ?
#
loop_
_entity_poly.entity_id
_entity_poly.type
_entity_poly.pdbx_seq_one_letter_code
_entity_poly.pdbx_strand_id
1 'polypeptide(L)'
;MKITQLVQVIMTVAAIAPPASAVGITMSQAGSDFQQGTIQPPVEQVKGNLTSSSGSTNAGATSTTGSSVSSGDYMAPFSTEEPSDLFQRYDTLTTLAPIINVASDLLTKPIPTNKWWGNLIHTTTTDINTVANPAWSNPYALKLPKQAPYGLQTCYSYTYRSMANEVDGVVKYYLHAFHNDLTLSATEFASTKPDYEIYSFSDMGANVRTCVSGSDACMDSSLVNGMAFVSATYSGLTASIESEYAMTLVDDSTAGKYVIKLLNNQTWVVYSSDTSASFSIDSTGSALVSSATYTGTLRVAILPDSSDQSVYDDYSSCVIRGGNVVMESRTSYSLQWETEGTGCDSTGLLHFALPHQVEVMSGATTTQSSGAIVLHSSTRGQMVGQVTTTSSWTLTEDEADAEVDFYPANKPSADMISQIDLLSTLQDDIDSEWSNFTP
;
A
#
# COMPACT_ATOMS: atom_id res chain seq x y z
N MET A 1 -70.83 24.42 -33.14
CA MET A 1 -69.74 24.23 -34.11
C MET A 1 -68.45 24.15 -33.32
N LYS A 2 -67.60 23.17 -33.65
CA LYS A 2 -66.59 22.59 -32.75
C LYS A 2 -65.44 23.55 -32.37
N ILE A 3 -65.06 23.43 -31.09
CA ILE A 3 -63.82 23.89 -30.46
C ILE A 3 -62.66 23.03 -30.97
N THR A 4 -61.52 23.65 -31.29
CA THR A 4 -60.21 22.97 -31.33
C THR A 4 -59.10 23.99 -31.07
N GLN A 5 -58.49 23.93 -29.89
CA GLN A 5 -57.18 24.52 -29.59
C GLN A 5 -56.20 23.36 -29.45
N LEU A 6 -55.11 23.41 -30.21
CA LEU A 6 -53.96 22.52 -30.05
C LEU A 6 -53.17 22.94 -28.81
N VAL A 7 -52.98 22.02 -27.88
CA VAL A 7 -51.94 22.09 -26.83
C VAL A 7 -51.03 20.88 -27.02
N GLN A 8 -49.73 21.16 -27.15
CA GLN A 8 -48.65 20.20 -27.27
C GLN A 8 -48.46 19.46 -25.94
N VAL A 9 -48.48 18.13 -25.99
CA VAL A 9 -48.19 17.25 -24.86
C VAL A 9 -46.68 16.97 -24.84
N ILE A 10 -46.00 17.45 -23.79
CA ILE A 10 -44.69 16.95 -23.39
C ILE A 10 -44.95 15.78 -22.43
N MET A 11 -44.61 14.56 -22.84
CA MET A 11 -44.57 13.41 -21.93
C MET A 11 -43.27 13.45 -21.14
N THR A 12 -43.37 13.85 -19.87
CA THR A 12 -42.33 13.61 -18.88
C THR A 12 -42.49 12.17 -18.39
N VAL A 13 -41.60 11.27 -18.81
CA VAL A 13 -41.49 9.94 -18.18
C VAL A 13 -40.70 10.13 -16.90
N ALA A 14 -41.41 10.29 -15.78
CA ALA A 14 -40.83 10.18 -14.45
C ALA A 14 -40.49 8.69 -14.21
N ALA A 15 -39.22 8.34 -14.34
CA ALA A 15 -38.70 7.09 -13.80
C ALA A 15 -38.64 7.26 -12.28
N ILE A 16 -39.61 6.67 -11.59
CA ILE A 16 -39.66 6.55 -10.14
C ILE A 16 -38.52 5.61 -9.73
N ALA A 17 -37.39 6.17 -9.30
CA ALA A 17 -36.40 5.41 -8.56
C ALA A 17 -37.01 5.06 -7.19
N PRO A 18 -36.99 3.79 -6.75
CA PRO A 18 -37.42 3.46 -5.40
C PRO A 18 -36.48 4.14 -4.39
N PRO A 19 -36.97 4.60 -3.24
CA PRO A 19 -36.11 5.12 -2.19
C PRO A 19 -35.12 4.02 -1.79
N ALA A 20 -33.84 4.34 -1.81
CA ALA A 20 -32.80 3.53 -1.19
C ALA A 20 -33.18 3.36 0.28
N SER A 21 -33.78 2.21 0.60
CA SER A 21 -33.91 1.73 1.97
C SER A 21 -32.50 1.69 2.53
N ALA A 22 -32.24 2.52 3.53
CA ALA A 22 -31.08 2.42 4.39
C ALA A 22 -31.13 1.03 5.03
N VAL A 23 -30.53 0.04 4.36
CA VAL A 23 -30.16 -1.22 4.99
C VAL A 23 -29.11 -0.80 6.00
N GLY A 24 -29.51 -0.74 7.27
CA GLY A 24 -28.58 -0.60 8.37
C GLY A 24 -27.53 -1.68 8.20
N ILE A 25 -26.31 -1.26 7.84
CA ILE A 25 -25.16 -2.15 7.89
C ILE A 25 -25.00 -2.47 9.36
N THR A 26 -25.52 -3.62 9.74
CA THR A 26 -25.28 -4.20 11.05
C THR A 26 -23.83 -4.64 10.97
N MET A 27 -22.93 -3.89 11.60
CA MET A 27 -21.56 -4.33 11.83
C MET A 27 -21.68 -5.69 12.53
N SER A 28 -21.30 -6.78 11.86
CA SER A 28 -21.05 -8.01 12.59
C SER A 28 -19.83 -7.71 13.46
N GLN A 29 -20.07 -7.38 14.72
CA GLN A 29 -19.15 -7.75 15.78
C GLN A 29 -19.11 -9.28 15.78
N ALA A 30 -18.38 -9.87 14.83
CA ALA A 30 -17.76 -11.14 15.08
C ALA A 30 -16.71 -10.83 16.15
N GLY A 31 -17.13 -10.92 17.41
CA GLY A 31 -16.20 -10.98 18.51
C GLY A 31 -15.20 -12.06 18.16
N SER A 32 -13.93 -11.69 18.10
CA SER A 32 -12.89 -12.66 18.32
C SER A 32 -13.16 -13.21 19.71
N ASP A 33 -13.64 -14.45 19.78
CA ASP A 33 -13.57 -15.24 20.99
C ASP A 33 -12.09 -15.32 21.35
N PHE A 34 -11.63 -14.39 22.19
CA PHE A 34 -10.34 -14.45 22.83
C PHE A 34 -10.35 -15.72 23.67
N GLN A 35 -9.77 -16.80 23.12
CA GLN A 35 -9.34 -17.94 23.91
C GLN A 35 -8.37 -17.39 24.94
N GLN A 36 -8.82 -17.32 26.18
CA GLN A 36 -8.03 -16.91 27.33
C GLN A 36 -6.92 -17.95 27.52
N GLY A 37 -5.76 -17.71 26.91
CA GLY A 37 -4.57 -18.53 27.05
C GLY A 37 -4.18 -18.58 28.52
N THR A 38 -4.57 -19.65 29.21
CA THR A 38 -4.18 -19.91 30.58
C THR A 38 -2.75 -20.44 30.54
N ILE A 39 -1.80 -19.66 31.06
CA ILE A 39 -0.43 -20.16 31.29
C ILE A 39 -0.56 -21.25 32.35
N GLN A 40 -0.36 -22.52 31.95
CA GLN A 40 -0.09 -23.59 32.90
C GLN A 40 1.41 -23.62 33.21
N PRO A 41 1.80 -23.75 34.49
CA PRO A 41 3.20 -23.94 34.85
C PRO A 41 3.74 -25.27 34.29
N PRO A 42 5.04 -25.36 34.00
CA PRO A 42 5.61 -26.51 33.30
C PRO A 42 5.48 -27.79 34.15
N VAL A 43 4.90 -28.83 33.55
CA VAL A 43 4.99 -30.20 34.08
C VAL A 43 6.35 -30.76 33.66
N GLU A 44 7.17 -31.14 34.64
CA GLU A 44 8.42 -31.88 34.45
C GLU A 44 8.23 -33.04 33.45
N GLN A 45 8.88 -32.96 32.29
CA GLN A 45 9.12 -34.12 31.45
C GLN A 45 10.59 -34.51 31.45
N VAL A 46 10.78 -35.79 31.71
CA VAL A 46 12.01 -36.50 31.95
C VAL A 46 12.86 -36.61 30.68
N LYS A 47 14.12 -36.17 30.82
CA LYS A 47 15.35 -36.50 30.05
C LYS A 47 15.24 -37.44 28.85
N GLY A 48 15.71 -36.95 27.70
CA GLY A 48 16.31 -37.74 26.63
C GLY A 48 17.57 -37.04 26.08
N ASN A 49 18.73 -37.68 26.24
CA ASN A 49 20.05 -37.22 25.82
C ASN A 49 20.13 -36.82 24.34
N LEU A 50 20.73 -35.67 24.04
CA LEU A 50 21.60 -35.48 22.87
C LEU A 50 22.80 -34.62 23.26
N THR A 51 23.98 -35.19 23.11
CA THR A 51 25.29 -34.61 23.36
C THR A 51 25.88 -34.04 22.07
N SER A 52 26.34 -32.79 22.10
CA SER A 52 27.60 -32.38 21.45
C SER A 52 28.09 -31.03 22.00
N SER A 53 29.20 -31.11 22.74
CA SER A 53 30.18 -30.04 23.03
C SER A 53 30.67 -29.38 21.73
N SER A 54 31.05 -28.11 21.64
CA SER A 54 32.05 -27.32 22.39
C SER A 54 31.96 -25.88 21.83
N GLY A 55 32.05 -24.75 22.53
CA GLY A 55 32.87 -24.37 23.67
C GLY A 55 33.72 -23.16 23.26
N SER A 56 33.33 -21.95 23.67
CA SER A 56 34.25 -20.83 23.93
C SER A 56 33.55 -19.73 24.72
N THR A 57 33.97 -19.62 25.97
CA THR A 57 33.69 -18.57 26.93
C THR A 57 34.27 -17.22 26.51
N ASN A 58 33.52 -16.13 26.70
CA ASN A 58 33.99 -15.05 27.58
C ASN A 58 32.85 -14.11 27.99
N ALA A 59 32.64 -14.04 29.30
CA ALA A 59 31.84 -13.05 29.98
C ALA A 59 32.53 -11.67 29.94
N GLY A 60 31.73 -10.61 29.90
CA GLY A 60 32.25 -9.25 30.02
C GLY A 60 31.17 -8.20 29.85
N ALA A 61 30.21 -8.15 30.78
CA ALA A 61 29.37 -6.98 30.97
C ALA A 61 30.28 -5.77 31.25
N THR A 62 30.24 -4.75 30.40
CA THR A 62 30.68 -3.40 30.76
C THR A 62 29.78 -2.39 30.09
N SER A 63 29.08 -1.63 30.92
CA SER A 63 28.44 -0.36 30.61
C SER A 63 29.49 0.63 30.08
N THR A 64 29.23 1.26 28.94
CA THR A 64 29.98 2.44 28.50
C THR A 64 29.04 3.52 28.01
N THR A 65 28.89 4.54 28.85
CA THR A 65 28.67 5.93 28.50
C THR A 65 29.56 6.38 27.33
N GLY A 66 28.98 7.14 26.40
CA GLY A 66 29.69 7.99 25.44
C GLY A 66 30.36 7.26 24.29
N SER A 67 29.60 6.89 23.27
CA SER A 67 30.14 6.57 21.95
C SER A 67 29.70 7.65 20.97
N SER A 68 30.67 8.39 20.44
CA SER A 68 30.52 9.17 19.21
C SER A 68 29.91 8.24 18.15
N VAL A 69 28.66 8.51 17.76
CA VAL A 69 27.98 7.76 16.72
C VAL A 69 28.73 7.99 15.42
N SER A 70 29.62 7.07 15.05
CA SER A 70 30.06 6.95 13.68
C SER A 70 28.82 6.59 12.85
N SER A 71 28.62 7.31 11.75
CA SER A 71 27.46 7.27 10.85
C SER A 71 27.28 5.92 10.11
N GLY A 72 27.17 4.80 10.82
CA GLY A 72 27.17 3.47 10.21
C GLY A 72 26.26 2.41 10.83
N ASP A 73 25.61 2.65 11.97
CA ASP A 73 25.01 1.55 12.76
C ASP A 73 23.51 1.69 13.08
N TYR A 74 22.81 2.69 12.51
CA TYR A 74 21.38 2.88 12.80
C TYR A 74 20.48 1.72 12.33
N MET A 75 20.97 0.90 11.39
CA MET A 75 20.28 -0.29 10.88
C MET A 75 20.89 -1.60 11.41
N ALA A 76 21.81 -1.54 12.36
CA ALA A 76 22.41 -2.74 12.92
C ALA A 76 21.46 -3.46 13.87
N PRO A 77 21.57 -4.80 13.97
CA PRO A 77 20.78 -5.55 14.93
C PRO A 77 21.13 -5.11 16.35
N PHE A 78 20.10 -4.89 17.17
CA PHE A 78 20.29 -4.67 18.61
C PHE A 78 20.95 -5.89 19.29
N SER A 79 20.58 -7.09 18.86
CA SER A 79 21.17 -8.36 19.26
C SER A 79 20.94 -9.41 18.17
N THR A 80 21.83 -10.38 18.06
CA THR A 80 21.69 -11.57 17.21
C THR A 80 21.46 -12.85 18.03
N GLU A 81 21.35 -12.73 19.36
CA GLU A 81 21.05 -13.86 20.23
C GLU A 81 19.63 -14.36 19.98
N GLU A 82 19.44 -15.67 20.11
CA GLU A 82 18.10 -16.25 20.01
C GLU A 82 17.19 -15.74 21.15
N PRO A 83 15.88 -15.57 20.90
CA PRO A 83 14.93 -15.29 21.96
C PRO A 83 15.00 -16.34 23.08
N SER A 84 14.89 -15.88 24.33
CA SER A 84 14.92 -16.74 25.51
C SER A 84 13.93 -17.90 25.42
N ASP A 85 14.31 -19.07 25.96
CA ASP A 85 13.45 -20.25 26.09
C ASP A 85 12.20 -20.03 26.96
N LEU A 86 12.10 -18.88 27.65
CA LEU A 86 10.85 -18.42 28.28
C LEU A 86 9.71 -18.23 27.25
N PHE A 87 10.05 -17.98 25.99
CA PHE A 87 9.10 -17.88 24.90
C PHE A 87 9.00 -19.22 24.18
N GLN A 88 7.90 -19.94 24.45
CA GLN A 88 7.61 -21.16 23.73
C GLN A 88 7.45 -20.88 22.23
N ARG A 89 8.11 -21.68 21.39
CA ARG A 89 8.03 -21.57 19.93
C ARG A 89 6.74 -22.21 19.42
N TYR A 90 6.05 -21.49 18.54
CA TYR A 90 4.83 -21.95 17.86
C TYR A 90 4.95 -21.69 16.35
N ASP A 91 4.45 -22.63 15.54
CA ASP A 91 4.38 -22.56 14.07
C ASP A 91 2.94 -22.39 13.56
N THR A 92 1.99 -22.13 14.46
CA THR A 92 0.55 -22.12 14.18
C THR A 92 0.03 -20.82 13.58
N LEU A 93 0.89 -19.81 13.35
CA LEU A 93 0.46 -18.50 12.83
C LEU A 93 -0.25 -18.61 11.47
N THR A 94 0.17 -19.55 10.64
CA THR A 94 -0.46 -19.85 9.33
C THR A 94 -1.89 -20.36 9.44
N THR A 95 -2.32 -20.81 10.63
CA THR A 95 -3.72 -21.17 10.90
C THR A 95 -4.60 -19.91 11.03
N LEU A 96 -4.04 -18.82 11.58
CA LEU A 96 -4.74 -17.55 11.75
C LEU A 96 -4.66 -16.67 10.50
N ALA A 97 -3.49 -16.65 9.86
CA ALA A 97 -3.21 -15.89 8.64
C ALA A 97 -2.57 -16.78 7.57
N PRO A 98 -3.37 -17.65 6.89
CA PRO A 98 -2.90 -18.42 5.76
C PRO A 98 -2.10 -17.59 4.75
N ILE A 99 -0.97 -18.14 4.31
CA ILE A 99 -0.10 -17.53 3.30
C ILE A 99 -0.65 -17.87 1.92
N ILE A 100 -0.83 -16.86 1.07
CA ILE A 100 -1.29 -16.98 -0.32
C ILE A 100 -0.37 -16.18 -1.23
N ASN A 101 -0.34 -16.52 -2.52
CA ASN A 101 0.36 -15.74 -3.55
C ASN A 101 1.82 -15.37 -3.17
N VAL A 102 2.58 -16.26 -2.54
CA VAL A 102 4.01 -16.05 -2.22
C VAL A 102 4.82 -17.12 -2.93
N ALA A 103 5.87 -16.70 -3.64
CA ALA A 103 6.78 -17.62 -4.32
C ALA A 103 7.46 -18.55 -3.31
N SER A 104 7.71 -19.81 -3.70
CA SER A 104 8.29 -20.84 -2.82
C SER A 104 9.59 -20.42 -2.16
N ASP A 105 10.43 -19.69 -2.89
CA ASP A 105 11.75 -19.27 -2.41
C ASP A 105 11.64 -18.26 -1.26
N LEU A 106 10.60 -17.44 -1.24
CA LEU A 106 10.36 -16.49 -0.15
C LEU A 106 9.86 -17.18 1.12
N LEU A 107 9.21 -18.34 1.02
CA LEU A 107 8.74 -19.10 2.20
C LEU A 107 9.88 -19.61 3.09
N THR A 108 11.13 -19.56 2.60
CA THR A 108 12.33 -19.88 3.38
C THR A 108 12.82 -18.71 4.23
N LYS A 109 12.20 -17.53 4.10
CA LYS A 109 12.57 -16.28 4.78
C LYS A 109 11.40 -15.77 5.64
N PRO A 110 11.67 -14.92 6.65
CA PRO A 110 10.60 -14.25 7.37
C PRO A 110 9.72 -13.42 6.43
N ILE A 111 8.43 -13.77 6.37
CA ILE A 111 7.43 -13.05 5.59
C ILE A 111 6.90 -11.88 6.43
N PRO A 112 6.84 -10.65 5.88
CA PRO A 112 6.38 -9.51 6.65
C PRO A 112 4.86 -9.54 6.90
N THR A 113 4.45 -9.28 8.14
CA THR A 113 3.04 -9.42 8.57
C THR A 113 2.26 -8.10 8.61
N ASN A 114 2.94 -6.95 8.63
CA ASN A 114 2.32 -5.63 8.86
C ASN A 114 2.64 -4.63 7.74
N LYS A 115 2.89 -5.11 6.52
CA LYS A 115 3.10 -4.25 5.35
C LYS A 115 1.77 -3.80 4.75
N TRP A 116 1.76 -2.62 4.11
CA TRP A 116 0.56 -2.07 3.45
C TRP A 116 -0.04 -2.97 2.37
N TRP A 117 0.78 -3.88 1.82
CA TRP A 117 0.42 -4.89 0.84
C TRP A 117 0.15 -6.28 1.44
N GLY A 118 0.09 -6.42 2.77
CA GLY A 118 -0.12 -7.70 3.45
C GLY A 118 -1.40 -8.44 3.01
N ASN A 119 -2.44 -7.71 2.60
CA ASN A 119 -3.68 -8.28 2.04
C ASN A 119 -3.48 -9.08 0.73
N LEU A 120 -2.33 -8.92 0.06
CA LEU A 120 -2.00 -9.68 -1.15
C LEU A 120 -1.40 -11.04 -0.82
N ILE A 121 -0.84 -11.21 0.38
CA ILE A 121 -0.12 -12.42 0.82
C ILE A 121 -0.77 -13.16 1.98
N HIS A 122 -1.72 -12.52 2.66
CA HIS A 122 -2.48 -13.11 3.77
C HIS A 122 -3.97 -12.90 3.58
N THR A 123 -4.74 -13.86 4.09
CA THR A 123 -6.21 -13.84 4.09
C THR A 123 -6.73 -14.69 5.24
N THR A 124 -8.05 -14.80 5.39
CA THR A 124 -8.68 -15.76 6.30
C THR A 124 -8.94 -17.09 5.59
N THR A 125 -9.04 -18.19 6.35
CA THR A 125 -9.43 -19.50 5.80
C THR A 125 -10.79 -19.45 5.09
N THR A 126 -11.72 -18.63 5.59
CA THR A 126 -13.05 -18.44 4.99
C THR A 126 -12.97 -17.71 3.64
N ASP A 127 -12.07 -16.74 3.53
CA ASP A 127 -12.01 -15.80 2.40
C ASP A 127 -11.04 -16.22 1.29
N ILE A 128 -10.23 -17.26 1.52
CA ILE A 128 -9.08 -17.64 0.70
C ILE A 128 -9.38 -17.79 -0.80
N ASN A 129 -10.59 -18.26 -1.12
CA ASN A 129 -11.03 -18.52 -2.50
C ASN A 129 -12.07 -17.51 -3.02
N THR A 130 -12.58 -16.62 -2.17
CA THR A 130 -13.79 -15.83 -2.48
C THR A 130 -13.57 -14.33 -2.41
N VAL A 131 -12.65 -13.85 -1.56
CA VAL A 131 -12.44 -12.41 -1.34
C VAL A 131 -11.01 -12.01 -1.75
N ALA A 132 -10.93 -10.89 -2.47
CA ALA A 132 -9.69 -10.17 -2.73
C ALA A 132 -9.70 -8.85 -1.97
N ASN A 133 -8.86 -8.76 -0.93
CA ASN A 133 -8.72 -7.55 -0.12
C ASN A 133 -7.73 -6.57 -0.78
N PRO A 134 -8.00 -5.26 -0.74
CA PRO A 134 -7.14 -4.27 -1.41
C PRO A 134 -5.83 -4.03 -0.64
N ALA A 135 -4.78 -3.74 -1.38
CA ALA A 135 -3.54 -3.14 -0.91
C ALA A 135 -3.49 -1.67 -1.31
N TRP A 136 -3.07 -0.80 -0.40
CA TRP A 136 -3.14 0.66 -0.58
C TRP A 136 -1.75 1.26 -0.82
N SER A 137 -1.31 1.28 -2.09
CA SER A 137 -0.01 1.85 -2.44
C SER A 137 -0.04 3.37 -2.28
N ASN A 138 -1.20 3.98 -2.52
CA ASN A 138 -1.40 5.43 -2.66
C ASN A 138 -0.59 6.01 -3.85
N PRO A 139 -1.21 6.81 -4.74
CA PRO A 139 -2.63 7.19 -4.76
C PRO A 139 -3.57 6.03 -5.13
N TYR A 140 -3.03 4.92 -5.65
CA TYR A 140 -3.81 3.77 -6.10
C TYR A 140 -4.10 2.76 -4.98
N ALA A 141 -5.23 2.08 -5.11
CA ALA A 141 -5.53 0.83 -4.41
C ALA A 141 -5.44 -0.33 -5.41
N LEU A 142 -4.96 -1.49 -4.97
CA LEU A 142 -4.63 -2.62 -5.82
C LEU A 142 -5.28 -3.92 -5.33
N LYS A 143 -5.66 -4.81 -6.26
CA LYS A 143 -6.14 -6.17 -5.93
C LYS A 143 -5.60 -7.22 -6.90
N LEU A 144 -5.48 -8.43 -6.37
CA LEU A 144 -5.32 -9.67 -7.13
C LEU A 144 -6.67 -10.40 -7.10
N PRO A 145 -7.51 -10.25 -8.13
CA PRO A 145 -8.91 -10.66 -8.09
C PRO A 145 -9.07 -12.19 -8.11
N LYS A 146 -10.13 -12.65 -7.42
CA LYS A 146 -10.53 -14.07 -7.37
C LYS A 146 -11.51 -14.45 -8.49
N GLN A 147 -12.00 -13.47 -9.25
CA GLN A 147 -12.91 -13.63 -10.39
C GLN A 147 -12.43 -12.74 -11.54
N ALA A 148 -12.80 -13.09 -12.78
CA ALA A 148 -12.46 -12.29 -13.94
C ALA A 148 -13.07 -10.87 -13.86
N PRO A 149 -12.40 -9.84 -14.39
CA PRO A 149 -11.11 -9.89 -15.09
C PRO A 149 -9.95 -10.17 -14.15
N TYR A 150 -9.08 -11.12 -14.53
CA TYR A 150 -7.91 -11.49 -13.73
C TYR A 150 -6.70 -10.63 -14.10
N GLY A 151 -5.76 -10.46 -13.17
CA GLY A 151 -4.58 -9.63 -13.37
C GLY A 151 -4.32 -8.70 -12.19
N LEU A 152 -3.79 -7.51 -12.47
CA LEU A 152 -3.58 -6.48 -11.45
C LEU A 152 -4.66 -5.40 -11.57
N GLN A 153 -5.64 -5.45 -10.68
CA GLN A 153 -6.69 -4.43 -10.59
C GLN A 153 -6.13 -3.18 -9.90
N THR A 154 -6.47 -2.01 -10.42
CA THR A 154 -6.15 -0.71 -9.85
C THR A 154 -7.39 0.16 -9.73
N CYS A 155 -7.43 0.97 -8.67
CA CYS A 155 -8.50 1.89 -8.36
C CYS A 155 -7.94 3.21 -7.84
N TYR A 156 -8.39 4.34 -8.39
CA TYR A 156 -8.21 5.65 -7.77
C TYR A 156 -9.38 5.96 -6.83
N SER A 157 -9.33 5.28 -5.68
CA SER A 157 -10.37 5.23 -4.65
C SER A 157 -10.83 6.59 -4.09
N TYR A 158 -10.04 7.65 -4.28
CA TYR A 158 -10.41 8.99 -3.81
C TYR A 158 -11.69 9.51 -4.46
N THR A 159 -11.91 9.20 -5.74
CA THR A 159 -13.13 9.59 -6.47
C THR A 159 -14.39 8.89 -5.95
N TYR A 160 -14.22 7.81 -5.20
CA TYR A 160 -15.29 7.02 -4.59
C TYR A 160 -15.46 7.28 -3.10
N ARG A 161 -14.96 8.43 -2.63
CA ARG A 161 -15.08 8.80 -1.22
C ARG A 161 -16.53 9.13 -0.86
N SER A 162 -17.06 8.44 0.13
CA SER A 162 -18.34 8.76 0.75
C SER A 162 -18.14 9.27 2.17
N MET A 163 -18.79 10.38 2.52
CA MET A 163 -18.79 10.94 3.87
C MET A 163 -20.02 10.47 4.64
N ALA A 164 -19.88 10.24 5.95
CA ALA A 164 -21.03 10.16 6.84
C ALA A 164 -21.77 11.51 6.89
N ASN A 165 -23.00 11.50 7.40
CA ASN A 165 -23.75 12.74 7.63
C ASN A 165 -22.96 13.67 8.56
N GLU A 166 -22.94 14.95 8.19
CA GLU A 166 -22.37 16.01 9.01
C GLU A 166 -23.32 16.35 10.17
N VAL A 167 -22.77 16.45 11.37
CA VAL A 167 -23.46 16.92 12.57
C VAL A 167 -22.60 18.02 13.19
N ASP A 168 -23.16 19.22 13.32
CA ASP A 168 -22.49 20.40 13.88
C ASP A 168 -21.12 20.74 13.25
N GLY A 169 -20.99 20.61 11.92
CA GLY A 169 -19.73 20.90 11.22
C GLY A 169 -18.74 19.74 11.18
N VAL A 170 -19.09 18.56 11.71
CA VAL A 170 -18.17 17.42 11.87
C VAL A 170 -18.72 16.16 11.21
N VAL A 171 -17.87 15.46 10.47
CA VAL A 171 -18.16 14.16 9.86
C VAL A 171 -17.54 13.07 10.73
N LYS A 172 -18.33 12.05 11.11
CA LYS A 172 -17.88 10.96 11.99
C LYS A 172 -16.85 10.03 11.34
N TYR A 173 -17.04 9.71 10.06
CA TYR A 173 -16.17 8.84 9.28
C TYR A 173 -16.35 9.10 7.79
N TYR A 174 -15.40 8.62 7.01
CA TYR A 174 -15.48 8.55 5.57
C TYR A 174 -14.96 7.19 5.10
N LEU A 175 -15.43 6.76 3.94
CA LEU A 175 -15.09 5.47 3.34
C LEU A 175 -14.59 5.70 1.91
N HIS A 176 -13.69 4.82 1.48
CA HIS A 176 -13.24 4.72 0.10
C HIS A 176 -13.64 3.36 -0.44
N ALA A 177 -14.60 3.35 -1.36
CA ALA A 177 -14.94 2.11 -2.05
C ALA A 177 -13.85 1.73 -3.05
N PHE A 178 -13.70 0.42 -3.27
CA PHE A 178 -12.86 -0.10 -4.35
C PHE A 178 -13.76 -0.46 -5.53
N HIS A 179 -13.44 0.12 -6.68
CA HIS A 179 -14.06 -0.15 -7.97
C HIS A 179 -12.97 -0.58 -8.95
N ASN A 180 -13.28 -1.46 -9.90
CA ASN A 180 -12.30 -1.87 -10.88
C ASN A 180 -12.16 -0.79 -11.98
N ASP A 181 -11.43 0.29 -11.68
CA ASP A 181 -11.17 1.35 -12.65
C ASP A 181 -10.44 0.78 -13.87
N LEU A 182 -9.31 0.10 -13.64
CA LEU A 182 -8.58 -0.64 -14.67
C LEU A 182 -8.00 -1.95 -14.11
N THR A 183 -7.89 -2.97 -14.96
CA THR A 183 -7.12 -4.20 -14.70
C THR A 183 -6.05 -4.34 -15.77
N LEU A 184 -4.77 -4.33 -15.40
CA LEU A 184 -3.71 -4.81 -16.27
C LEU A 184 -3.85 -6.34 -16.35
N SER A 185 -4.20 -6.86 -17.53
CA SER A 185 -4.68 -8.22 -17.79
C SER A 185 -4.08 -8.76 -19.09
N ALA A 186 -4.43 -9.98 -19.46
CA ALA A 186 -4.11 -10.59 -20.74
C ALA A 186 -5.30 -11.43 -21.22
N THR A 187 -5.48 -11.55 -22.55
CA THR A 187 -6.61 -12.33 -23.11
C THR A 187 -6.57 -13.80 -22.67
N GLU A 188 -5.36 -14.31 -22.42
CA GLU A 188 -5.08 -15.65 -21.94
C GLU A 188 -5.66 -15.88 -20.53
N PHE A 189 -5.88 -14.81 -19.76
CA PHE A 189 -6.49 -14.87 -18.42
C PHE A 189 -8.02 -14.87 -18.46
N ALA A 190 -8.67 -14.56 -19.59
CA ALA A 190 -10.12 -14.34 -19.64
C ALA A 190 -10.96 -15.53 -19.13
N SER A 191 -10.49 -16.76 -19.33
CA SER A 191 -11.22 -17.98 -18.95
C SER A 191 -10.59 -18.76 -17.81
N THR A 192 -9.30 -18.58 -17.55
CA THR A 192 -8.55 -19.34 -16.55
C THR A 192 -7.83 -18.37 -15.63
N LYS A 193 -8.03 -18.54 -14.32
CA LYS A 193 -7.34 -17.75 -13.32
C LYS A 193 -5.82 -17.99 -13.44
N PRO A 194 -4.99 -16.93 -13.56
CA PRO A 194 -3.55 -17.08 -13.56
C PRO A 194 -3.00 -17.38 -12.17
N ASP A 195 -1.76 -17.85 -12.13
CA ASP A 195 -1.01 -17.97 -10.89
C ASP A 195 -0.51 -16.57 -10.49
N TYR A 196 -0.82 -16.14 -9.26
CA TYR A 196 -0.31 -14.91 -8.68
C TYR A 196 0.81 -15.24 -7.70
N GLU A 197 1.95 -14.55 -7.79
CA GLU A 197 3.04 -14.70 -6.83
C GLU A 197 3.69 -13.35 -6.49
N ILE A 198 3.88 -13.08 -5.21
CA ILE A 198 4.88 -12.14 -4.72
C ILE A 198 6.20 -12.89 -4.70
N TYR A 199 7.16 -12.43 -5.52
CA TYR A 199 8.46 -13.11 -5.68
C TYR A 199 9.62 -12.32 -5.06
N SER A 200 9.43 -11.03 -4.79
CA SER A 200 10.38 -10.19 -4.05
C SER A 200 9.67 -9.03 -3.35
N PHE A 201 10.35 -8.42 -2.37
CA PHE A 201 9.87 -7.21 -1.70
C PHE A 201 11.03 -6.36 -1.21
N SER A 202 10.76 -5.08 -0.99
CA SER A 202 11.66 -4.06 -0.44
C SER A 202 10.97 -3.35 0.74
N ASP A 203 11.60 -2.34 1.34
CA ASP A 203 10.95 -1.59 2.42
C ASP A 203 9.66 -0.89 1.96
N MET A 204 9.70 -0.31 0.76
CA MET A 204 8.64 0.51 0.17
C MET A 204 7.65 -0.25 -0.72
N GLY A 205 7.92 -1.52 -1.06
CA GLY A 205 7.12 -2.22 -2.06
C GLY A 205 7.25 -3.74 -2.11
N ALA A 206 6.54 -4.33 -3.06
CA ALA A 206 6.58 -5.75 -3.39
C ALA A 206 6.50 -5.94 -4.91
N ASN A 207 7.02 -7.04 -5.42
CA ASN A 207 6.93 -7.37 -6.84
C ASN A 207 6.01 -8.58 -7.02
N VAL A 208 5.04 -8.42 -7.92
CA VAL A 208 4.04 -9.43 -8.28
C VAL A 208 4.38 -10.00 -9.64
N ARG A 209 4.27 -11.31 -9.80
CA ARG A 209 4.18 -11.97 -11.09
C ARG A 209 2.82 -12.63 -11.25
N THR A 210 2.28 -12.53 -12.46
CA THR A 210 1.04 -13.18 -12.87
C THR A 210 1.29 -14.00 -14.12
N CYS A 211 1.17 -15.32 -14.05
CA CYS A 211 1.47 -16.23 -15.16
C CYS A 211 0.28 -17.07 -15.58
N VAL A 212 0.24 -17.45 -16.86
CA VAL A 212 -0.60 -18.57 -17.28
C VAL A 212 -0.09 -19.84 -16.58
N SER A 213 -0.95 -20.57 -15.87
CA SER A 213 -0.52 -21.72 -15.08
C SER A 213 0.21 -22.77 -15.94
N GLY A 214 1.42 -23.12 -15.52
CA GLY A 214 2.29 -24.08 -16.22
C GLY A 214 2.96 -23.54 -17.49
N SER A 215 3.03 -22.23 -17.67
CA SER A 215 3.67 -21.54 -18.81
C SER A 215 4.66 -20.47 -18.33
N ASP A 216 5.59 -20.09 -19.19
CA ASP A 216 6.51 -18.96 -18.99
C ASP A 216 5.90 -17.61 -19.47
N ALA A 217 4.66 -17.64 -19.96
CA ALA A 217 3.93 -16.44 -20.37
C ALA A 217 3.38 -15.71 -19.14
N CYS A 218 4.01 -14.59 -18.81
CA CYS A 218 3.79 -13.88 -17.55
C CYS A 218 3.75 -12.37 -17.75
N MET A 219 3.20 -11.68 -16.75
CA MET A 219 3.41 -10.26 -16.53
C MET A 219 3.95 -10.00 -15.13
N ASP A 220 4.92 -9.08 -15.02
CA ASP A 220 5.56 -8.68 -13.77
C ASP A 220 5.22 -7.22 -13.45
N SER A 221 4.84 -6.95 -12.19
CA SER A 221 4.45 -5.63 -11.70
C SER A 221 5.20 -5.29 -10.43
N SER A 222 5.73 -4.06 -10.36
CA SER A 222 6.34 -3.51 -9.14
C SER A 222 5.34 -2.61 -8.44
N LEU A 223 4.95 -3.00 -7.22
CA LEU A 223 4.00 -2.28 -6.40
C LEU A 223 4.76 -1.46 -5.36
N VAL A 224 4.81 -0.14 -5.53
CA VAL A 224 5.59 0.75 -4.67
C VAL A 224 4.67 1.81 -4.07
N ASN A 225 4.80 2.05 -2.77
CA ASN A 225 4.03 3.11 -2.10
C ASN A 225 4.38 4.46 -2.72
N GLY A 226 3.40 5.21 -3.24
CA GLY A 226 3.65 6.47 -3.95
C GLY A 226 3.82 6.35 -5.47
N MET A 227 3.65 5.17 -6.06
CA MET A 227 3.84 5.00 -7.52
C MET A 227 2.96 5.95 -8.34
N ALA A 228 3.55 6.65 -9.31
CA ALA A 228 2.80 7.51 -10.24
C ALA A 228 2.09 6.69 -11.33
N PHE A 229 2.68 5.56 -11.71
CA PHE A 229 2.17 4.65 -12.72
C PHE A 229 1.96 3.26 -12.13
N VAL A 230 0.82 2.64 -12.41
CA VAL A 230 0.67 1.19 -12.25
C VAL A 230 1.23 0.54 -13.51
N SER A 231 2.20 -0.36 -13.35
CA SER A 231 2.96 -0.90 -14.49
C SER A 231 2.94 -2.43 -14.52
N ALA A 232 2.93 -3.00 -15.73
CA ALA A 232 3.09 -4.44 -15.96
C ALA A 232 4.01 -4.66 -17.16
N THR A 233 5.07 -5.45 -16.96
CA THR A 233 5.98 -5.90 -18.01
C THR A 233 5.54 -7.28 -18.48
N TYR A 234 5.07 -7.38 -19.71
CA TYR A 234 4.54 -8.59 -20.34
C TYR A 234 5.65 -9.36 -21.05
N SER A 235 5.57 -10.68 -20.99
CA SER A 235 6.38 -11.62 -21.75
C SER A 235 5.47 -12.66 -22.40
N GLY A 236 5.30 -12.58 -23.72
CA GLY A 236 4.56 -13.59 -24.48
C GLY A 236 3.04 -13.65 -24.19
N LEU A 237 2.42 -12.53 -23.83
CA LEU A 237 0.98 -12.43 -23.54
C LEU A 237 0.29 -11.43 -24.47
N THR A 238 -0.98 -11.65 -24.80
CA THR A 238 -1.79 -10.66 -25.51
C THR A 238 -2.35 -9.67 -24.49
N ALA A 239 -1.65 -8.56 -24.32
CA ALA A 239 -1.91 -7.58 -23.27
C ALA A 239 -3.31 -6.95 -23.39
N SER A 240 -3.97 -6.78 -22.26
CA SER A 240 -5.28 -6.15 -22.16
C SER A 240 -5.34 -5.23 -20.96
N ILE A 241 -5.99 -4.09 -21.11
CA ILE A 241 -6.40 -3.24 -20.00
C ILE A 241 -7.91 -3.30 -19.94
N GLU A 242 -8.48 -3.96 -18.93
CA GLU A 242 -9.92 -4.16 -18.77
C GLU A 242 -10.51 -3.16 -17.76
N SER A 243 -11.80 -2.87 -17.84
CA SER A 243 -12.50 -2.03 -16.85
C SER A 243 -13.93 -2.51 -16.63
N GLU A 244 -14.47 -2.25 -15.44
CA GLU A 244 -15.92 -2.41 -15.22
C GLU A 244 -16.74 -1.29 -15.90
N TYR A 245 -16.08 -0.23 -16.37
CA TYR A 245 -16.70 0.90 -17.08
C TYR A 245 -16.48 0.78 -18.59
N ALA A 246 -17.42 1.33 -19.37
CA ALA A 246 -17.20 1.55 -20.79
C ALA A 246 -16.04 2.54 -21.00
N MET A 247 -15.20 2.26 -21.98
CA MET A 247 -14.02 3.02 -22.37
C MET A 247 -14.29 3.81 -23.65
N THR A 248 -13.66 4.97 -23.76
CA THR A 248 -13.55 5.72 -25.02
C THR A 248 -12.12 6.14 -25.22
N LEU A 249 -11.58 5.90 -26.42
CA LEU A 249 -10.25 6.34 -26.80
C LEU A 249 -10.35 7.83 -27.17
N VAL A 250 -9.67 8.68 -26.39
CA VAL A 250 -9.67 10.13 -26.53
C VAL A 250 -8.53 10.59 -27.43
N ASP A 251 -7.37 9.97 -27.30
CA ASP A 251 -6.18 10.26 -28.10
C ASP A 251 -5.34 8.99 -28.27
N ASP A 252 -4.91 8.74 -29.49
CA ASP A 252 -3.98 7.68 -29.92
C ASP A 252 -3.02 8.18 -31.01
N SER A 253 -2.91 9.51 -31.15
CA SER A 253 -2.13 10.16 -32.21
C SER A 253 -0.62 9.99 -32.04
N THR A 254 -0.16 9.70 -30.83
CA THR A 254 1.25 9.48 -30.49
C THR A 254 1.51 7.99 -30.33
N ALA A 255 2.46 7.44 -31.10
CA ALA A 255 2.80 6.03 -31.05
C ALA A 255 3.18 5.58 -29.63
N GLY A 256 2.54 4.52 -29.14
CA GLY A 256 2.74 4.00 -27.78
C GLY A 256 2.09 4.82 -26.66
N LYS A 257 1.32 5.86 -26.96
CA LYS A 257 0.52 6.62 -25.98
C LYS A 257 -0.96 6.51 -26.33
N TYR A 258 -1.78 6.19 -25.33
CA TYR A 258 -3.23 6.15 -25.45
C TYR A 258 -3.86 6.90 -24.29
N VAL A 259 -4.80 7.78 -24.57
CA VAL A 259 -5.60 8.46 -23.54
C VAL A 259 -7.00 7.86 -23.58
N ILE A 260 -7.39 7.22 -22.48
CA ILE A 260 -8.69 6.58 -22.34
C ILE A 260 -9.55 7.33 -21.34
N LYS A 261 -10.82 7.51 -21.66
CA LYS A 261 -11.83 8.06 -20.75
C LYS A 261 -12.81 6.96 -20.38
N LEU A 262 -13.01 6.78 -19.08
CA LEU A 262 -13.96 5.84 -18.51
C LEU A 262 -15.32 6.51 -18.30
N LEU A 263 -16.39 5.70 -18.30
CA LEU A 263 -17.76 6.18 -18.09
C LEU A 263 -17.97 6.84 -16.71
N ASN A 264 -17.15 6.51 -15.72
CA ASN A 264 -17.12 7.17 -14.40
C ASN A 264 -16.51 8.59 -14.44
N ASN A 265 -16.18 9.11 -15.62
CA ASN A 265 -15.51 10.39 -15.90
C ASN A 265 -14.01 10.46 -15.55
N GLN A 266 -13.39 9.39 -15.06
CA GLN A 266 -11.94 9.35 -14.93
C GLN A 266 -11.28 9.29 -16.32
N THR A 267 -10.15 9.98 -16.46
CA THR A 267 -9.32 9.90 -17.65
C THR A 267 -7.97 9.33 -17.26
N TRP A 268 -7.49 8.35 -18.02
CA TRP A 268 -6.24 7.65 -17.79
C TRP A 268 -5.36 7.77 -19.02
N VAL A 269 -4.06 7.83 -18.81
CA VAL A 269 -3.07 7.71 -19.87
C VAL A 269 -2.39 6.35 -19.77
N VAL A 270 -2.15 5.74 -20.92
CA VAL A 270 -1.48 4.45 -21.10
C VAL A 270 -0.23 4.69 -21.94
N TYR A 271 0.90 4.20 -21.47
CA TYR A 271 2.15 4.17 -22.22
C TYR A 271 2.59 2.73 -22.48
N SER A 272 2.97 2.43 -23.71
CA SER A 272 3.60 1.17 -24.14
C SER A 272 5.07 1.42 -24.43
N SER A 273 5.95 0.59 -23.86
CA SER A 273 7.39 0.69 -24.15
C SER A 273 7.74 0.28 -25.58
N ASP A 274 6.99 -0.65 -26.17
CA ASP A 274 7.04 -0.94 -27.60
C ASP A 274 6.01 -0.07 -28.31
N THR A 275 6.50 1.00 -28.96
CA THR A 275 5.68 1.97 -29.69
C THR A 275 5.20 1.46 -31.04
N SER A 276 5.70 0.31 -31.49
CA SER A 276 5.22 -0.36 -32.72
C SER A 276 4.00 -1.25 -32.47
N ALA A 277 3.76 -1.63 -31.22
CA ALA A 277 2.55 -2.36 -30.82
C ALA A 277 1.31 -1.49 -31.01
N SER A 278 0.23 -2.11 -31.47
CA SER A 278 -1.05 -1.44 -31.68
C SER A 278 -2.08 -1.97 -30.68
N PHE A 279 -2.81 -1.05 -30.07
CA PHE A 279 -3.90 -1.34 -29.16
C PHE A 279 -5.20 -0.76 -29.69
N SER A 280 -6.30 -1.45 -29.44
CA SER A 280 -7.64 -1.00 -29.84
C SER A 280 -8.67 -1.38 -28.78
N ILE A 281 -9.72 -0.56 -28.66
CA ILE A 281 -10.85 -0.91 -27.80
C ILE A 281 -11.59 -2.09 -28.43
N ASP A 282 -11.85 -3.10 -27.61
CA ASP A 282 -12.53 -4.32 -28.02
C ASP A 282 -14.00 -4.08 -28.38
N SER A 283 -14.67 -5.12 -28.88
CA SER A 283 -16.07 -5.01 -29.30
C SER A 283 -17.05 -4.74 -28.16
N THR A 284 -16.69 -5.06 -26.91
CA THR A 284 -17.55 -4.78 -25.75
C THR A 284 -17.46 -3.33 -25.31
N GLY A 285 -16.37 -2.64 -25.67
CA GLY A 285 -16.08 -1.29 -25.23
C GLY A 285 -15.51 -1.23 -23.82
N SER A 286 -15.09 -2.35 -23.24
CA SER A 286 -14.63 -2.45 -21.85
C SER A 286 -13.18 -2.91 -21.71
N ALA A 287 -12.47 -3.11 -22.82
CA ALA A 287 -11.04 -3.42 -22.79
C ALA A 287 -10.26 -2.73 -23.92
N LEU A 288 -9.07 -2.23 -23.60
CA LEU A 288 -8.04 -1.84 -24.58
C LEU A 288 -7.09 -3.03 -24.76
N VAL A 289 -7.05 -3.62 -25.96
CA VAL A 289 -6.37 -4.91 -26.21
C VAL A 289 -5.29 -4.75 -27.28
N SER A 290 -4.14 -5.39 -27.08
CA SER A 290 -3.08 -5.46 -28.10
C SER A 290 -3.53 -6.30 -29.29
N SER A 291 -3.16 -5.87 -30.50
CA SER A 291 -3.54 -6.57 -31.74
C SER A 291 -2.84 -7.92 -31.93
N ALA A 292 -1.76 -8.17 -31.18
CA ALA A 292 -0.99 -9.40 -31.16
C ALA A 292 -0.38 -9.62 -29.76
N THR A 293 0.33 -10.74 -29.61
CA THR A 293 1.18 -11.00 -28.44
C THR A 293 2.16 -9.84 -28.22
N TYR A 294 2.20 -9.34 -27.00
CA TYR A 294 2.98 -8.20 -26.58
C TYR A 294 4.16 -8.63 -25.69
N THR A 295 5.30 -7.97 -25.87
CA THR A 295 6.47 -8.09 -25.00
C THR A 295 7.03 -6.70 -24.77
N GLY A 296 6.95 -6.23 -23.53
CA GLY A 296 7.20 -4.84 -23.20
C GLY A 296 6.45 -4.42 -21.94
N THR A 297 6.56 -3.17 -21.56
CA THR A 297 5.94 -2.62 -20.35
C THR A 297 4.78 -1.71 -20.73
N LEU A 298 3.60 -2.03 -20.18
CA LEU A 298 2.47 -1.09 -20.12
C LEU A 298 2.49 -0.36 -18.80
N ARG A 299 2.24 0.95 -18.85
CA ARG A 299 2.13 1.82 -17.69
C ARG A 299 0.86 2.63 -17.78
N VAL A 300 0.06 2.64 -16.73
CA VAL A 300 -1.18 3.42 -16.65
C VAL A 300 -1.10 4.42 -15.51
N ALA A 301 -1.57 5.64 -15.76
CA ALA A 301 -1.69 6.68 -14.74
C ALA A 301 -3.02 7.42 -14.89
N ILE A 302 -3.63 7.75 -13.76
CA ILE A 302 -4.80 8.63 -13.78
C ILE A 302 -4.35 10.06 -14.05
N LEU A 303 -5.02 10.76 -14.97
CA LEU A 303 -4.80 12.18 -15.18
C LEU A 303 -5.47 12.97 -14.05
N PRO A 304 -4.74 13.83 -13.31
CA PRO A 304 -5.37 14.76 -12.38
C PRO A 304 -6.43 15.62 -13.06
N ASP A 305 -7.48 16.00 -12.34
CA ASP A 305 -8.51 16.90 -12.86
C ASP A 305 -7.87 18.16 -13.46
N SER A 306 -8.29 18.57 -14.66
CA SER A 306 -7.78 19.73 -15.42
C SER A 306 -6.30 19.70 -15.82
N SER A 307 -5.60 18.58 -15.64
CA SER A 307 -4.24 18.42 -16.15
C SER A 307 -4.22 18.23 -17.67
N ASP A 308 -3.10 18.61 -18.29
CA ASP A 308 -2.85 18.33 -19.70
C ASP A 308 -2.61 16.82 -19.89
N GLN A 309 -3.03 16.29 -21.03
CA GLN A 309 -2.82 14.87 -21.39
C GLN A 309 -1.33 14.50 -21.52
N SER A 310 -0.43 15.49 -21.58
CA SER A 310 1.02 15.33 -21.66
C SER A 310 1.75 15.39 -20.31
N VAL A 311 1.05 15.61 -19.19
CA VAL A 311 1.66 15.83 -17.87
C VAL A 311 2.62 14.72 -17.41
N TYR A 312 2.45 13.50 -17.95
CA TYR A 312 3.26 12.33 -17.64
C TYR A 312 4.25 11.92 -18.74
N ASP A 313 4.23 12.57 -19.91
CA ASP A 313 4.91 12.09 -21.13
C ASP A 313 6.42 11.90 -20.90
N ASP A 314 7.07 12.90 -20.28
CA ASP A 314 8.51 12.91 -20.06
C ASP A 314 8.99 11.82 -19.07
N TYR A 315 8.10 11.30 -18.22
CA TYR A 315 8.41 10.35 -17.14
C TYR A 315 8.02 8.90 -17.49
N SER A 316 7.41 8.69 -18.66
CA SER A 316 6.86 7.40 -19.10
C SER A 316 7.92 6.30 -19.28
N SER A 317 9.20 6.67 -19.45
CA SER A 317 10.31 5.73 -19.68
C SER A 317 11.18 5.44 -18.46
N CYS A 318 10.88 5.98 -17.27
CA CYS A 318 11.53 5.59 -16.01
C CYS A 318 10.59 4.82 -15.09
N VAL A 319 10.87 3.53 -14.89
CA VAL A 319 10.08 2.59 -14.09
C VAL A 319 10.71 2.41 -12.71
N ILE A 320 9.90 2.45 -11.66
CA ILE A 320 10.35 2.22 -10.27
C ILE A 320 10.01 0.77 -9.91
N ARG A 321 11.02 0.01 -9.48
CA ARG A 321 10.94 -1.43 -9.18
C ARG A 321 10.83 -1.74 -7.68
N GLY A 322 11.26 -0.80 -6.85
CA GLY A 322 11.28 -0.94 -5.41
C GLY A 322 11.85 0.31 -4.74
N GLY A 323 12.01 0.23 -3.42
CA GLY A 323 12.70 1.26 -2.65
C GLY A 323 13.07 0.78 -1.26
N ASN A 324 14.25 1.19 -0.79
CA ASN A 324 14.82 0.83 0.51
C ASN A 324 15.07 2.09 1.33
N VAL A 325 14.92 1.98 2.65
CA VAL A 325 15.20 3.07 3.58
C VAL A 325 16.64 2.97 4.05
N VAL A 326 17.36 4.08 4.03
CA VAL A 326 18.70 4.19 4.63
C VAL A 326 18.68 5.31 5.65
N MET A 327 19.29 5.07 6.82
CA MET A 327 19.39 6.05 7.90
C MET A 327 20.82 6.59 7.95
N GLU A 328 21.02 7.84 7.53
CA GLU A 328 22.34 8.49 7.55
C GLU A 328 22.66 9.12 8.92
N SER A 329 21.64 9.59 9.65
CA SER A 329 21.79 10.17 10.97
C SER A 329 20.52 10.00 11.83
N ARG A 330 20.55 10.53 13.06
CA ARG A 330 19.36 10.58 13.93
C ARG A 330 18.22 11.41 13.34
N THR A 331 18.55 12.37 12.48
CA THR A 331 17.61 13.34 11.90
C THR A 331 17.46 13.19 10.39
N SER A 332 18.26 12.36 9.73
CA SER A 332 18.27 12.25 8.27
C SER A 332 18.21 10.80 7.82
N TYR A 333 17.33 10.58 6.85
CA TYR A 333 17.11 9.30 6.19
C TYR A 333 16.88 9.52 4.69
N SER A 334 17.19 8.51 3.89
CA SER A 334 16.91 8.54 2.45
C SER A 334 16.02 7.38 2.02
N LEU A 335 15.14 7.67 1.06
CA LEU A 335 14.43 6.65 0.29
C LEU A 335 15.21 6.42 -1.00
N GLN A 336 15.87 5.27 -1.09
CA GLN A 336 16.65 4.86 -2.26
C GLN A 336 15.78 4.03 -3.19
N TRP A 337 15.43 4.61 -4.33
CA TRP A 337 14.56 4.00 -5.32
C TRP A 337 15.35 3.08 -6.25
N GLU A 338 14.84 1.88 -6.48
CA GLU A 338 15.34 1.01 -7.53
C GLU A 338 14.60 1.37 -8.82
N THR A 339 15.34 1.76 -9.86
CA THR A 339 14.76 2.25 -11.11
C THR A 339 15.33 1.54 -12.33
N GLU A 340 14.55 1.51 -13.41
CA GLU A 340 14.93 0.93 -14.70
C GLU A 340 14.31 1.75 -15.84
N GLY A 341 15.07 1.93 -16.92
CA GLY A 341 14.58 2.54 -18.15
C GLY A 341 15.39 3.77 -18.57
N THR A 342 15.22 4.16 -19.83
CA THR A 342 16.08 5.16 -20.48
C THR A 342 15.86 6.60 -19.99
N GLY A 343 14.73 6.88 -19.36
CA GLY A 343 14.40 8.20 -18.82
C GLY A 343 14.94 8.48 -17.43
N CYS A 344 15.45 7.47 -16.71
CA CYS A 344 15.77 7.62 -15.29
C CYS A 344 16.93 8.57 -15.03
N ASP A 345 17.97 8.54 -15.86
CA ASP A 345 19.15 9.39 -15.71
C ASP A 345 19.00 10.76 -16.40
N SER A 346 17.97 10.95 -17.24
CA SER A 346 17.74 12.16 -18.02
C SER A 346 16.61 13.00 -17.44
N THR A 347 15.35 12.59 -17.62
CA THR A 347 14.18 13.29 -17.07
C THR A 347 14.00 13.00 -15.58
N GLY A 348 14.33 11.78 -15.15
CA GLY A 348 14.16 11.33 -13.77
C GLY A 348 12.93 10.47 -13.57
N LEU A 349 12.86 9.86 -12.38
CA LEU A 349 11.68 9.17 -11.90
C LEU A 349 10.63 10.19 -11.44
N LEU A 350 9.36 9.94 -11.73
CA LEU A 350 8.23 10.63 -11.11
C LEU A 350 7.60 9.73 -10.05
N HIS A 351 7.52 10.22 -8.82
CA HIS A 351 6.94 9.47 -7.70
C HIS A 351 6.22 10.41 -6.73
N PHE A 352 5.10 9.96 -6.16
CA PHE A 352 4.25 10.79 -5.30
C PHE A 352 4.70 10.74 -3.85
N ALA A 353 5.05 11.91 -3.31
CA ALA A 353 5.37 12.08 -1.91
C ALA A 353 4.10 12.41 -1.09
N LEU A 354 3.98 11.81 0.10
CA LEU A 354 2.97 12.15 1.11
C LEU A 354 3.28 13.52 1.76
N PRO A 355 2.29 14.18 2.41
CA PRO A 355 2.50 15.50 3.03
C PRO A 355 3.73 15.57 3.94
N HIS A 356 3.87 14.63 4.90
CA HIS A 356 5.01 14.60 5.81
C HIS A 356 6.36 14.44 5.08
N GLN A 357 6.39 13.74 3.93
CA GLN A 357 7.62 13.61 3.15
C GLN A 357 7.97 14.91 2.43
N VAL A 358 6.97 15.63 1.91
CA VAL A 358 7.17 16.93 1.27
C VAL A 358 7.69 17.97 2.27
N GLU A 359 7.23 17.92 3.52
CA GLU A 359 7.62 18.86 4.58
C GLU A 359 9.11 18.78 4.94
N VAL A 360 9.69 17.58 4.89
CA VAL A 360 11.06 17.30 5.35
C VAL A 360 12.04 17.03 4.22
N MET A 361 11.57 16.99 2.98
CA MET A 361 12.40 16.81 1.79
C MET A 361 12.93 18.15 1.31
N SER A 362 14.25 18.26 1.23
CA SER A 362 14.90 19.48 0.72
C SER A 362 14.55 19.73 -0.74
N GLY A 363 14.02 20.91 -1.05
CA GLY A 363 13.70 21.33 -2.41
C GLY A 363 12.47 20.63 -3.01
N ALA A 364 11.60 20.07 -2.17
CA ALA A 364 10.40 19.39 -2.64
C ALA A 364 9.48 20.30 -3.48
N THR A 365 8.90 19.73 -4.52
CA THR A 365 7.75 20.29 -5.21
C THR A 365 6.56 20.27 -4.25
N THR A 366 5.86 21.39 -4.13
CA THR A 366 4.70 21.52 -3.23
C THR A 366 3.41 21.66 -4.03
N THR A 367 2.26 21.63 -3.36
CA THR A 367 0.96 21.89 -4.01
C THR A 367 0.84 23.30 -4.60
N GLN A 368 1.71 24.23 -4.20
CA GLN A 368 1.76 25.60 -4.72
C GLN A 368 2.75 25.77 -5.88
N SER A 369 3.55 24.75 -6.19
CA SER A 369 4.52 24.82 -7.27
C SER A 369 3.81 24.82 -8.64
N SER A 370 4.26 25.68 -9.55
CA SER A 370 3.74 25.72 -10.92
C SER A 370 3.99 24.40 -11.64
N GLY A 371 2.94 23.81 -12.22
CA GLY A 371 3.04 22.51 -12.90
C GLY A 371 3.13 21.30 -11.96
N ALA A 372 2.90 21.49 -10.66
CA ALA A 372 2.86 20.37 -9.72
C ALA A 372 1.79 19.35 -10.11
N ILE A 373 2.17 18.08 -10.14
CA ILE A 373 1.24 16.97 -10.34
C ILE A 373 0.72 16.57 -8.96
N VAL A 374 -0.57 16.74 -8.72
CA VAL A 374 -1.18 16.49 -7.41
C VAL A 374 -2.28 15.45 -7.55
N LEU A 375 -2.19 14.40 -6.71
CA LEU A 375 -3.24 13.40 -6.55
C LEU A 375 -3.57 13.27 -5.07
N HIS A 376 -4.73 12.71 -4.74
CA HIS A 376 -5.06 12.42 -3.35
C HIS A 376 -4.71 10.98 -3.00
N SER A 377 -4.09 10.79 -1.85
CA SER A 377 -4.07 9.48 -1.21
C SER A 377 -5.47 9.09 -0.74
N SER A 378 -5.63 7.83 -0.35
CA SER A 378 -6.87 7.36 0.27
C SER A 378 -7.20 8.13 1.56
N THR A 379 -6.28 8.15 2.54
CA THR A 379 -6.56 8.70 3.88
C THR A 379 -5.51 9.66 4.42
N ARG A 380 -4.50 10.04 3.63
CA ARG A 380 -3.32 10.82 4.06
C ARG A 380 -3.17 12.16 3.34
N GLY A 381 -4.25 12.71 2.79
CA GLY A 381 -4.27 14.01 2.14
C GLY A 381 -3.69 14.02 0.72
N GLN A 382 -3.31 15.21 0.26
CA GLN A 382 -2.75 15.45 -1.07
C GLN A 382 -1.31 14.95 -1.16
N MET A 383 -1.02 14.21 -2.21
CA MET A 383 0.32 13.77 -2.57
C MET A 383 0.83 14.61 -3.74
N VAL A 384 2.12 14.94 -3.73
CA VAL A 384 2.74 15.77 -4.78
C VAL A 384 3.81 14.97 -5.49
N GLY A 385 3.74 14.93 -6.82
CA GLY A 385 4.73 14.30 -7.67
C GLY A 385 6.09 14.99 -7.53
N GLN A 386 7.10 14.23 -7.12
CA GLN A 386 8.49 14.65 -7.09
C GLN A 386 9.25 14.00 -8.23
N VAL A 387 10.15 14.77 -8.82
CA VAL A 387 11.01 14.33 -9.92
C VAL A 387 12.45 14.34 -9.44
N THR A 388 13.16 13.24 -9.67
CA THR A 388 14.61 13.17 -9.38
C THR A 388 15.33 12.26 -10.36
N THR A 389 16.55 12.65 -10.75
CA THR A 389 17.47 11.84 -11.57
C THR A 389 18.48 11.05 -10.73
N THR A 390 18.53 11.27 -9.42
CA THR A 390 19.48 10.59 -8.53
C THR A 390 18.94 9.27 -7.95
N SER A 391 17.70 8.92 -8.29
CA SER A 391 16.99 7.78 -7.70
C SER A 391 16.97 7.76 -6.17
N SER A 392 17.07 8.92 -5.52
CA SER A 392 17.05 9.04 -4.06
C SER A 392 16.31 10.30 -3.62
N TRP A 393 15.56 10.20 -2.54
CA TRP A 393 15.03 11.32 -1.79
C TRP A 393 15.68 11.37 -0.42
N THR A 394 16.28 12.50 -0.06
CA THR A 394 16.78 12.73 1.30
C THR A 394 15.77 13.54 2.10
N LEU A 395 15.46 13.05 3.29
CA LEU A 395 14.48 13.58 4.23
C LEU A 395 15.21 13.94 5.53
N THR A 396 14.92 15.12 6.05
CA THR A 396 15.55 15.64 7.27
C THR A 396 14.50 16.16 8.23
N GLU A 397 14.37 15.47 9.36
CA GLU A 397 13.53 15.88 10.49
C GLU A 397 14.33 16.83 11.40
N ASP A 398 13.67 17.83 11.98
CA ASP A 398 14.30 18.63 13.02
C ASP A 398 14.56 17.77 14.26
N GLU A 399 15.72 17.97 14.91
CA GLU A 399 16.00 17.31 16.18
C GLU A 399 14.97 17.77 17.23
N ALA A 400 14.42 16.82 17.99
CA ALA A 400 13.53 17.19 19.08
C ALA A 400 14.31 17.90 20.19
N ASP A 401 14.01 19.18 20.43
CA ASP A 401 14.60 19.99 21.52
C ASP A 401 14.22 19.49 22.93
N ALA A 402 13.21 18.61 23.03
CA ALA A 402 12.76 18.07 24.30
C ALA A 402 13.75 17.03 24.82
N GLU A 403 14.39 17.33 25.95
CA GLU A 403 15.12 16.33 26.74
C GLU A 403 14.10 15.34 27.33
N VAL A 404 13.90 14.21 26.64
CA VAL A 404 13.09 13.10 27.15
C VAL A 404 13.94 12.36 28.20
N ASP A 405 13.59 12.57 29.46
CA ASP A 405 14.14 11.87 30.62
C ASP A 405 13.01 11.15 31.39
N PHE A 406 13.35 10.41 32.45
CA PHE A 406 12.38 9.79 33.37
C PHE A 406 11.44 10.81 34.03
N TYR A 407 11.77 12.09 33.97
CA TYR A 407 11.01 13.18 34.56
C TYR A 407 10.34 14.04 33.48
N PRO A 408 9.22 14.71 33.82
CA PRO A 408 8.69 15.76 32.95
C PRO A 408 9.75 16.83 32.70
N ALA A 409 9.70 17.47 31.52
CA ALA A 409 10.61 18.55 31.15
C ALA A 409 10.69 19.67 32.20
N ASN A 410 9.61 19.89 32.94
CA ASN A 410 9.57 20.75 34.11
C ASN A 410 9.28 19.92 35.37
N LYS A 411 10.31 19.72 36.19
CA LYS A 411 10.16 19.03 37.49
C LYS A 411 9.28 19.87 38.43
N PRO A 412 8.30 19.27 39.13
CA PRO A 412 7.47 20.02 40.06
C PRO A 412 8.30 20.57 41.22
N SER A 413 7.98 21.77 41.68
CA SER A 413 8.63 22.34 42.87
C SER A 413 8.20 21.59 44.13
N ALA A 414 9.02 21.67 45.18
CA ALA A 414 8.68 21.10 46.48
C ALA A 414 7.34 21.63 47.02
N ASP A 415 7.06 22.92 46.81
CA ASP A 415 5.79 23.55 47.20
C ASP A 415 4.59 22.92 46.47
N MET A 416 4.72 22.69 45.15
CA MET A 416 3.68 22.02 44.36
C MET A 416 3.47 20.58 44.82
N ILE A 417 4.56 19.82 45.02
CA ILE A 417 4.53 18.44 45.52
C ILE A 417 3.77 18.37 46.85
N SER A 418 4.03 19.31 47.76
CA SER A 418 3.32 19.39 49.04
C SER A 418 1.87 19.82 48.90
N GLN A 419 1.57 20.76 47.98
CA GLN A 419 0.21 21.26 47.77
C GLN A 419 -0.74 20.18 47.24
N ILE A 420 -0.25 19.29 46.38
CA ILE A 420 -1.04 18.21 45.78
C ILE A 420 -0.93 16.88 46.56
N ASP A 421 -0.20 16.87 47.68
CA ASP A 421 0.05 15.69 48.50
C ASP A 421 0.54 14.47 47.70
N LEU A 422 1.49 14.72 46.77
CA LEU A 422 1.98 13.70 45.85
C LEU A 422 2.65 12.53 46.59
N LEU A 423 3.31 12.80 47.72
CA LEU A 423 3.97 11.76 48.50
C LEU A 423 2.96 10.77 49.09
N SER A 424 1.88 11.26 49.72
CA SER A 424 0.84 10.38 50.25
C SER A 424 0.19 9.59 49.13
N THR A 425 -0.12 10.24 48.00
CA THR A 425 -0.72 9.58 46.83
C THR A 425 0.17 8.44 46.30
N LEU A 426 1.48 8.70 46.15
CA LEU A 426 2.43 7.68 45.70
C LEU A 426 2.60 6.56 46.72
N GLN A 427 2.56 6.87 48.02
CA GLN A 427 2.59 5.86 49.09
C GLN A 427 1.34 4.98 49.05
N ASP A 428 0.16 5.58 48.90
CA ASP A 428 -1.10 4.85 48.75
C ASP A 428 -1.10 3.95 47.50
N ASP A 429 -0.56 4.41 46.37
CA ASP A 429 -0.40 3.61 45.15
C ASP A 429 0.56 2.43 45.36
N ILE A 430 1.70 2.67 46.03
CA ILE A 430 2.69 1.63 46.35
C ILE A 430 2.09 0.58 47.31
N ASP A 431 1.37 1.04 48.34
CA ASP A 431 0.79 0.21 49.39
C ASP A 431 -0.56 -0.42 48.97
N SER A 432 -1.07 -0.06 47.79
CA SER A 432 -2.29 -0.66 47.23
C SER A 432 -2.12 -2.16 46.96
N GLU A 433 -3.24 -2.91 46.93
CA GLU A 433 -3.16 -4.35 46.66
C GLU A 433 -2.85 -4.65 45.18
N TRP A 434 -1.59 -4.95 44.88
CA TRP A 434 -1.14 -5.46 43.58
C TRP A 434 -1.35 -6.98 43.47
N SER A 435 -2.58 -7.47 43.65
CA SER A 435 -2.90 -8.90 43.72
C SER A 435 -3.00 -9.63 42.37
N ASN A 436 -1.97 -9.50 41.53
CA ASN A 436 -1.79 -10.33 40.31
C ASN A 436 -0.37 -10.89 40.13
N PHE A 437 0.50 -10.81 41.14
CA PHE A 437 1.79 -11.51 41.14
C PHE A 437 1.86 -12.51 42.29
N THR A 438 1.28 -13.70 42.10
CA THR A 438 1.77 -14.89 42.80
C THR A 438 2.95 -15.45 42.01
N PRO A 439 4.14 -15.59 42.64
CA PRO A 439 5.35 -16.09 41.99
C PRO A 439 5.23 -17.54 41.51
#